data_AF-A0A7C1GLW6-F1
#
_entry.id   AF-A0A7C1GLW6-F1
#
_cell.length_a   1.000
_cell.length_b   1.000
_cell.length_c   1.000
_cell.angle_alpha   90.00
_cell.angle_beta   90.00
_cell.angle_gamma   90.00
#
_symmetry.space_group_name_H-M   'P 1'
#
loop_
_entity.id
_entity.type
_entity.pdbx_description
1 polymer ?
#
loop_
_entity_poly.entity_id
_entity_poly.type
_entity_poly.pdbx_seq_one_letter_code
_entity_poly.pdbx_strand_id
1 'polypeptide(L)'
;MSYIDDERALALASFVPKNERLKLLKIVFEACGENISRTAKEIKITRAQLYRYLGRAERVDIPSDEILARIIKAAYKLRPVKTRDFFRFLLRQFRVLITRL
;
A
#
# COMPACT_ATOMS: atom_id res chain seq x y z
N MET A 1 -16.75 -8.55 -6.66
CA MET A 1 -17.03 -7.16 -6.22
C MET A 1 -15.75 -6.34 -6.35
N SER A 2 -15.79 -5.27 -7.13
CA SER A 2 -14.68 -4.30 -7.21
C SER A 2 -14.62 -3.54 -5.88
N TYR A 3 -13.60 -3.80 -5.06
CA TYR A 3 -13.48 -3.14 -3.75
C TYR A 3 -13.07 -1.67 -3.87
N ILE A 4 -12.41 -1.29 -4.97
CA ILE A 4 -12.07 0.08 -5.37
C ILE A 4 -11.66 0.06 -6.85
N ASP A 5 -12.10 1.05 -7.63
CA ASP A 5 -11.68 1.22 -9.04
C ASP A 5 -10.26 1.81 -9.16
N ASP A 6 -9.72 1.81 -10.38
CA ASP A 6 -8.34 2.26 -10.64
C ASP A 6 -8.15 3.76 -10.36
N GLU A 7 -9.13 4.58 -10.74
CA GLU A 7 -9.08 6.03 -10.56
C GLU A 7 -9.03 6.40 -9.08
N ARG A 8 -9.90 5.81 -8.26
CA ARG A 8 -9.90 6.01 -6.81
C ARG A 8 -8.64 5.45 -6.15
N ALA A 9 -8.11 4.33 -6.63
CA ALA A 9 -6.87 3.77 -6.10
C ALA A 9 -5.67 4.71 -6.38
N LEU A 10 -5.61 5.30 -7.58
CA LEU A 10 -4.62 6.32 -7.95
C LEU A 10 -4.77 7.59 -7.13
N ALA A 11 -6.00 8.09 -6.97
CA ALA A 11 -6.28 9.24 -6.13
C ALA A 11 -5.85 9.00 -4.67
N LEU A 12 -6.19 7.83 -4.10
CA LEU A 12 -5.70 7.49 -2.76
C LEU A 12 -4.18 7.42 -2.69
N ALA A 13 -3.53 6.84 -3.71
CA ALA A 13 -2.08 6.69 -3.74
C ALA A 13 -1.34 8.03 -3.67
N SER A 14 -1.84 9.07 -4.35
CA SER A 14 -1.24 10.41 -4.33
C SER A 14 -1.32 11.08 -2.96
N PHE A 15 -2.31 10.73 -2.13
CA PHE A 15 -2.45 11.23 -0.76
C PHE A 15 -1.63 10.47 0.28
N VAL A 16 -1.09 9.28 -0.02
CA VAL A 16 -0.32 8.51 0.96
C VAL A 16 1.11 9.06 1.08
N PRO A 17 1.52 9.54 2.27
CA PRO A 17 2.89 9.98 2.52
C PRO A 17 3.92 8.89 2.21
N LYS A 18 5.07 9.25 1.63
CA LYS A 18 6.10 8.29 1.18
C LYS A 18 6.53 7.29 2.27
N ASN A 19 6.70 7.77 3.51
CA ASN A 19 7.06 6.97 4.68
C ASN A 19 5.97 5.97 5.14
N GLU A 20 4.72 6.17 4.72
CA GLU A 20 3.59 5.32 5.07
C GLU A 20 3.29 4.25 4.00
N ARG A 21 3.81 4.41 2.77
CA ARG A 21 3.53 3.52 1.62
C ARG A 21 3.89 2.06 1.88
N LEU A 22 5.00 1.80 2.57
CA LEU A 22 5.44 0.44 2.88
C LEU A 22 4.55 -0.26 3.92
N LYS A 23 3.79 0.47 4.74
CA LYS A 23 2.84 -0.13 5.69
C LYS A 23 1.67 -0.81 4.95
N LEU A 24 1.18 -0.21 3.85
CA LEU A 24 0.19 -0.84 2.99
C LEU A 24 0.73 -2.11 2.32
N LEU A 25 1.98 -2.08 1.85
CA LEU A 25 2.63 -3.28 1.30
C LEU A 25 2.69 -4.40 2.34
N LYS A 26 3.01 -4.08 3.60
CA LYS A 26 3.07 -5.05 4.69
C LYS A 26 1.73 -5.74 4.92
N ILE A 27 0.60 -5.02 4.83
CA ILE A 27 -0.74 -5.61 4.91
C ILE A 27 -0.95 -6.71 3.86
N VAL A 28 -0.53 -6.45 2.61
CA VAL A 28 -0.66 -7.41 1.51
C VAL A 28 0.27 -8.60 1.72
N PHE A 29 1.51 -8.34 2.12
CA PHE A 29 2.53 -9.37 2.36
C PHE A 29 2.10 -10.34 3.47
N GLU A 30 1.64 -9.82 4.61
CA GLU A 30 1.07 -10.61 5.72
C GLU A 30 -0.15 -11.43 5.25
N ALA A 31 -1.05 -10.83 4.48
CA ALA A 31 -2.24 -11.53 3.97
C ALA A 31 -1.92 -12.66 2.98
N CYS A 32 -0.76 -12.58 2.33
CA CYS A 32 -0.24 -13.64 1.47
C CYS A 32 0.59 -14.69 2.22
N GLY A 33 0.67 -14.62 3.56
CA GLY A 33 1.48 -15.52 4.38
C GLY A 33 2.97 -15.28 4.20
N GLU A 34 3.37 -14.02 3.99
CA GLU A 34 4.76 -13.60 3.79
C GLU A 34 5.46 -14.30 2.60
N ASN A 35 4.68 -14.80 1.65
CA ASN A 35 5.19 -15.43 0.44
C ASN A 35 5.45 -14.38 -0.64
N ILE A 36 6.73 -14.23 -1.03
CA ILE A 36 7.19 -13.27 -2.04
C ILE A 36 6.51 -13.50 -3.40
N SER A 37 6.46 -14.74 -3.88
CA SER A 37 5.91 -15.08 -5.19
C SER A 37 4.42 -14.75 -5.27
N ARG A 38 3.67 -15.17 -4.24
CA ARG A 38 2.23 -14.91 -4.12
C ARG A 38 1.94 -13.41 -4.03
N THR A 39 2.69 -12.69 -3.21
CA THR A 39 2.53 -11.24 -3.02
C THR A 39 2.81 -10.46 -4.30
N ALA A 40 3.91 -10.78 -4.99
CA ALA A 40 4.27 -10.15 -6.26
C ALA A 40 3.20 -10.39 -7.33
N LYS A 41 2.66 -11.62 -7.42
CA LYS A 41 1.55 -11.97 -8.32
C LYS A 41 0.28 -11.20 -7.99
N GLU A 42 -0.07 -11.09 -6.71
CA GLU A 42 -1.28 -10.39 -6.27
C GLU A 42 -1.23 -8.89 -6.59
N ILE A 43 -0.08 -8.25 -6.37
CA ILE A 43 0.14 -6.81 -6.64
C ILE A 43 0.41 -6.56 -8.14
N LYS A 44 0.72 -7.59 -8.92
CA LYS A 44 1.15 -7.50 -10.32
C LYS A 44 2.44 -6.68 -10.49
N ILE A 45 3.47 -7.06 -9.73
CA ILE A 45 4.84 -6.53 -9.82
C ILE A 45 5.85 -7.67 -9.91
N THR A 46 7.10 -7.35 -10.24
CA THR A 46 8.17 -8.34 -10.23
C THR A 46 8.60 -8.68 -8.80
N ARG A 47 9.12 -9.91 -8.60
CA ARG A 47 9.73 -10.31 -7.33
C ARG A 47 10.88 -9.38 -6.94
N ALA A 48 11.70 -8.96 -7.90
CA ALA A 48 12.82 -8.05 -7.67
C ALA A 48 12.37 -6.68 -7.12
N GLN A 49 11.29 -6.10 -7.65
CA GLN A 49 10.69 -4.89 -7.09
C GLN A 49 10.23 -5.11 -5.64
N LEU A 50 9.56 -6.24 -5.38
CA LEU A 50 9.11 -6.57 -4.03
C LEU A 50 10.28 -6.73 -3.03
N TYR A 51 11.38 -7.36 -3.42
CA TYR A 51 12.59 -7.46 -2.59
C TYR A 51 13.13 -6.08 -2.20
N ARG A 52 13.19 -5.13 -3.14
CA ARG A 52 13.62 -3.74 -2.87
C ARG A 52 12.70 -3.02 -1.90
N TYR A 53 11.38 -3.20 -2.02
CA TYR A 53 10.42 -2.57 -1.11
C TYR A 53 10.44 -3.16 0.30
N LEU A 54 10.74 -4.45 0.44
CA LEU A 54 10.82 -5.12 1.74
C LEU A 54 12.16 -4.90 2.46
N GLY A 55 13.06 -4.08 1.89
CA GLY A 55 14.39 -3.85 2.45
C GLY A 55 15.29 -5.09 2.46
N ARG A 56 14.99 -6.06 1.59
CA ARG A 56 15.73 -7.33 1.46
C ARG A 56 16.77 -7.28 0.34
N ALA A 57 17.07 -6.08 -0.16
CA ALA A 57 18.08 -5.79 -1.17
C ALA A 57 18.93 -4.61 -0.68
N GLU A 58 20.13 -4.45 -1.23
CA GLU A 58 21.05 -3.34 -0.89
C GLU A 58 20.41 -1.97 -1.12
N ARG A 59 19.55 -1.86 -2.15
CA ARG A 59 18.77 -0.66 -2.45
C ARG A 59 17.33 -0.81 -1.98
N VAL A 60 16.89 0.11 -1.13
CA VAL A 60 15.49 0.23 -0.69
C VAL A 60 14.78 1.29 -1.52
N ASP A 61 13.74 0.88 -2.24
CA ASP A 61 12.91 1.78 -3.05
C ASP A 61 11.59 2.07 -2.33
N ILE A 62 10.93 3.17 -2.71
CA ILE A 62 9.56 3.48 -2.30
C ILE A 62 8.64 3.31 -3.51
N PRO A 63 7.46 2.66 -3.37
CA PRO A 63 6.50 2.53 -4.46
C PRO A 63 6.10 3.89 -5.05
N SER A 64 6.08 4.00 -6.38
CA SER A 64 5.44 5.11 -7.10
C SER A 64 3.91 5.08 -6.91
N ASP A 65 3.21 6.12 -7.34
CA ASP A 65 1.74 6.20 -7.19
C ASP A 65 1.03 5.08 -7.94
N GLU A 66 1.49 4.76 -9.16
CA GLU A 66 0.96 3.65 -9.96
C GLU A 66 1.14 2.30 -9.27
N ILE A 67 2.32 2.03 -8.71
CA ILE A 67 2.60 0.79 -7.99
C ILE A 67 1.80 0.75 -6.70
N LEU A 68 1.71 1.88 -6.00
CA LEU A 68 0.95 1.98 -4.76
C LEU A 68 -0.55 1.79 -5.00
N ALA A 69 -1.11 2.28 -6.10
CA ALA A 69 -2.50 2.03 -6.48
C ALA A 69 -2.77 0.52 -6.63
N ARG A 70 -1.83 -0.23 -7.23
CA ARG A 70 -1.92 -1.70 -7.29
C ARG A 70 -1.86 -2.34 -5.90
N ILE A 71 -0.98 -1.86 -5.03
CA ILE A 71 -0.88 -2.32 -3.63
C ILE A 71 -2.19 -2.04 -2.89
N ILE A 72 -2.78 -0.85 -3.04
CA ILE A 72 -4.05 -0.46 -2.41
C ILE A 72 -5.16 -1.38 -2.88
N LYS A 73 -5.27 -1.66 -4.18
CA LYS A 73 -6.25 -2.61 -4.72
C LYS A 73 -6.10 -4.01 -4.12
N ALA A 74 -4.87 -4.52 -4.05
CA ALA A 74 -4.58 -5.81 -3.43
C ALA A 74 -4.93 -5.82 -1.93
N ALA A 75 -4.61 -4.73 -1.21
CA ALA A 75 -4.91 -4.59 0.22
C ALA A 75 -6.42 -4.55 0.48
N TYR A 76 -7.19 -3.78 -0.30
CA TYR A 76 -8.65 -3.75 -0.22
C TYR A 76 -9.28 -5.10 -0.53
N LYS A 77 -8.74 -5.83 -1.51
CA LYS A 77 -9.21 -7.18 -1.86
C LYS A 77 -8.95 -8.20 -0.74
N LEU A 78 -7.77 -8.18 -0.14
CA LEU A 78 -7.34 -9.20 0.83
C LEU A 78 -7.70 -8.89 2.29
N ARG A 79 -7.67 -7.61 2.66
CA ARG A 79 -7.84 -7.09 4.02
C ARG A 79 -8.59 -5.75 4.00
N PRO A 80 -9.86 -5.72 3.57
CA PRO A 80 -10.62 -4.48 3.39
C PRO A 80 -10.74 -3.64 4.67
N VAL A 81 -10.97 -4.28 5.82
CA VAL A 81 -11.11 -3.59 7.12
C VAL A 81 -9.80 -2.92 7.52
N LYS A 82 -8.69 -3.69 7.58
CA LYS A 82 -7.36 -3.18 7.93
C LYS A 82 -6.90 -2.05 6.98
N THR A 83 -7.25 -2.15 5.69
CA THR A 83 -6.95 -1.11 4.69
C THR A 83 -7.74 0.17 4.95
N ARG A 84 -9.04 0.07 5.26
CA ARG A 84 -9.85 1.25 5.65
C ARG A 84 -9.31 1.91 6.92
N ASP A 85 -8.90 1.12 7.90
CA ASP A 85 -8.36 1.65 9.16
C ASP A 85 -7.03 2.37 8.97
N PHE A 86 -6.19 1.90 8.03
CA PHE A 86 -4.99 2.63 7.60
C PHE A 86 -5.33 4.02 7.05
N PHE A 87 -6.29 4.13 6.14
CA PHE A 87 -6.68 5.44 5.59
C PHE A 87 -7.36 6.34 6.62
N ARG A 88 -8.18 5.78 7.52
CA ARG A 88 -8.75 6.52 8.66
C ARG A 88 -7.67 7.07 9.57
N PHE A 89 -6.62 6.29 9.82
CA PHE A 89 -5.47 6.74 10.58
C PHE A 89 -4.78 7.93 9.91
N LEU A 90 -4.50 7.84 8.59
CA LEU A 90 -3.90 8.96 7.85
C LEU A 90 -4.78 10.22 7.89
N LEU A 91 -6.08 10.08 7.67
CA LEU A 91 -7.02 11.20 7.72
C LEU A 91 -7.04 11.85 9.10
N ARG A 92 -6.98 11.06 10.17
CA ARG A 92 -6.91 11.57 11.54
C ARG A 92 -5.63 12.35 11.78
N GLN A 93 -4.48 11.83 11.35
CA GLN A 93 -3.20 12.54 11.47
C GLN A 93 -3.26 13.90 10.76
N PHE A 94 -3.81 13.92 9.54
CA PHE A 94 -3.96 15.14 8.76
C PHE A 94 -4.90 16.16 9.43
N ARG A 95 -6.04 15.71 9.97
CA ARG A 95 -6.96 16.58 10.71
C ARG A 95 -6.30 17.22 11.93
N VAL A 96 -5.53 16.44 12.70
CA VAL A 96 -4.80 16.95 13.87
C VAL A 96 -3.78 18.02 13.47
N LEU A 97 -3.07 17.82 12.36
CA LEU A 97 -2.13 18.81 11.84
C LEU A 97 -2.85 20.11 11.46
N ILE A 98 -3.97 20.03 10.73
CA ILE A 98 -4.75 21.22 10.37
C ILE A 98 -5.25 21.97 11.59
N THR A 99 -5.76 21.29 12.62
CA THR A 99 -6.27 21.96 13.83
C THR A 99 -5.23 22.71 14.64
N ARG A 100 -3.94 22.51 14.34
CA ARG A 100 -2.81 23.17 15.02
C ARG A 100 -2.14 24.25 14.16
N LEU A 101 -2.67 24.51 12.97
CA LEU A 101 -2.34 25.67 12.13
C LEU A 101 -3.19 26.86 12.56
#